data_AF-A0A849UQT0-F1
#
_entry.id   AF-A0A849UQT0-F1
#
_cell.length_a   1.000
_cell.length_b   1.000
_cell.length_c   1.000
_cell.angle_alpha   90.00
_cell.angle_beta   90.00
_cell.angle_gamma   90.00
#
_symmetry.space_group_name_H-M   'P 1'
#
loop_
_entity.id
_entity.type
_entity.pdbx_description
1 polymer ?
#
loop_
_entity_poly.entity_id
_entity_poly.type
_entity_poly.pdbx_seq_one_letter_code
_entity_poly.pdbx_strand_id
1 'polypeptide(L)'
;MSEETDIPQNVSRPDEDILLDLNFVPQWAKKAPAANHYASDDRPERRPSSRDRHDGPRRERSDRRDGPARPARPPRERSSGDRPNAFGGAGRPPPRAPQGERVAQEPRREFTPRPERIELPVEIKFLPEQQWLASMVRQIHHSKRAYPLMDLANLFLADPKGHLVKIEIQPGAKEFKLYQGKRSKMVATSRDALVHQLLDDHLEDFFTKEDIEVEPPTGVFPMIGKIGDVLIGPPNHHSYAARLQEVYNARFSGMPFDRFKEKVQTVRDEELIAKWKLESSKKTVYRLKDAPEDEVKDFMLVQAEEYVRTQIAEAEVEEVSRAVLPSSLARKIKDYNLIRMVREAWERESRFPLSVSFALRAAFRHLHLETFKAGKNINFITSVKPDPVQPEKTAAHIRVVLEYLAEHPGSTRDQLVEGLRPGVEKNSDAVKEILNPLRWLIEKGHIIEFFNGTLSVPSHRKRR
;
A
#
# COMPACT_ATOMS: atom_id res chain seq x y z
N MET A 1 -16.66 42.13 57.19
CA MET A 1 -16.51 40.67 57.12
C MET A 1 -16.95 40.30 55.72
N SER A 2 -15.98 40.22 54.82
CA SER A 2 -16.18 40.04 53.39
C SER A 2 -15.60 38.67 53.09
N GLU A 3 -16.46 37.68 52.82
CA GLU A 3 -16.03 36.37 52.35
C GLU A 3 -16.09 36.35 50.83
N GLU A 4 -14.89 36.18 50.29
CA GLU A 4 -14.50 36.00 48.92
C GLU A 4 -14.88 34.56 48.52
N THR A 5 -15.69 34.39 47.47
CA THR A 5 -15.96 33.07 46.89
C THR A 5 -15.47 33.05 45.45
N ASP A 6 -14.39 32.30 45.29
CA ASP A 6 -13.70 31.93 44.06
C ASP A 6 -14.64 31.18 43.10
N ILE A 7 -14.69 31.62 41.84
CA ILE A 7 -15.34 30.89 40.74
C ILE A 7 -14.20 30.37 39.85
N PRO A 8 -14.01 29.05 39.70
CA PRO A 8 -13.02 28.54 38.78
C PRO A 8 -13.51 28.70 37.32
N GLN A 9 -12.92 29.66 36.62
CA GLN A 9 -12.85 29.62 35.16
C GLN A 9 -11.80 28.58 34.76
N ASN A 10 -12.19 27.57 33.97
CA ASN A 10 -11.50 27.15 32.74
C ASN A 10 -12.11 25.81 32.26
N VAL A 11 -13.10 25.88 31.36
CA VAL A 11 -13.51 24.72 30.57
C VAL A 11 -12.76 24.82 29.25
N SER A 12 -11.65 24.09 29.16
CA SER A 12 -10.82 23.99 27.96
C SER A 12 -11.65 23.55 26.75
N ARG A 13 -11.63 24.35 25.69
CA ARG A 13 -12.04 23.95 24.34
C ARG A 13 -10.93 23.06 23.75
N PRO A 14 -11.19 21.81 23.34
CA PRO A 14 -10.15 20.91 22.84
C PRO A 14 -9.77 21.12 21.35
N ASP A 15 -10.19 22.22 20.71
CA ASP A 15 -10.09 22.39 19.25
C ASP A 15 -8.98 23.35 18.77
N GLU A 16 -8.20 23.97 19.66
CA GLU A 16 -7.13 24.91 19.27
C GLU A 16 -5.72 24.29 19.23
N ASP A 17 -5.51 23.14 19.87
CA ASP A 17 -4.20 22.47 19.91
C ASP A 17 -3.90 21.57 18.69
N ILE A 18 -4.86 21.41 17.77
CA ILE A 18 -4.64 20.73 16.47
C ILE A 18 -4.16 21.73 15.39
N LEU A 19 -4.20 23.03 15.68
CA LEU A 19 -4.04 24.09 14.66
C LEU A 19 -2.63 24.66 14.53
N LEU A 20 -1.66 24.26 15.36
CA LEU A 20 -0.33 24.89 15.38
C LEU A 20 0.84 23.93 15.63
N ASP A 21 0.78 22.73 15.05
CA ASP A 21 1.99 21.91 14.87
C ASP A 21 2.13 21.46 13.41
N LEU A 22 2.47 22.45 12.56
CA LEU A 22 2.83 22.30 11.14
C LEU A 22 4.22 21.66 10.99
N ASN A 23 4.39 20.47 11.55
CA ASN A 23 5.60 19.66 11.40
C ASN A 23 5.33 18.26 10.83
N PHE A 24 4.25 18.10 10.04
CA PHE A 24 4.07 16.93 9.17
C PHE A 24 4.83 17.09 7.84
N VAL A 25 6.13 17.37 7.95
CA VAL A 25 7.09 17.11 6.89
C VAL A 25 7.67 15.73 7.18
N PRO A 26 7.33 14.67 6.42
CA PRO A 26 7.98 13.38 6.61
C PRO A 26 9.50 13.54 6.43
N GLN A 27 10.31 12.75 7.13
CA GLN A 27 11.78 12.91 7.23
C GLN A 27 12.53 13.04 5.88
N TRP A 28 11.89 12.66 4.76
CA TRP A 28 12.43 12.80 3.41
C TRP A 28 12.18 14.17 2.74
N ALA A 29 11.19 14.96 3.19
CA ALA A 29 11.00 16.36 2.78
C ALA A 29 11.79 17.36 3.66
N LYS A 30 12.52 16.85 4.68
CA LYS A 30 13.59 17.55 5.40
C LYS A 30 14.96 17.43 4.73
N LYS A 31 15.06 16.81 3.55
CA LYS A 31 16.27 16.95 2.74
C LYS A 31 16.32 18.39 2.23
N ALA A 32 17.41 19.11 2.56
CA ALA A 32 17.77 20.31 1.83
C ALA A 32 17.63 20.00 0.33
N PRO A 33 16.93 20.85 -0.46
CA PRO A 33 16.68 20.53 -1.85
C PRO A 33 18.02 20.28 -2.55
N ALA A 34 18.24 19.05 -3.00
CA ALA A 34 19.24 18.81 -4.02
C ALA A 34 18.76 19.56 -5.27
N ALA A 35 19.31 20.75 -5.46
CA ALA A 35 19.01 21.75 -6.47
C ALA A 35 17.61 22.42 -6.37
N ASN A 36 17.63 23.75 -6.24
CA ASN A 36 16.51 24.61 -6.59
C ASN A 36 16.04 24.23 -8.00
N HIS A 37 14.76 23.85 -8.12
CA HIS A 37 14.15 23.51 -9.42
C HIS A 37 14.05 24.75 -10.35
N TYR A 38 14.49 25.91 -9.86
CA TYR A 38 14.47 27.24 -10.45
C TYR A 38 15.87 27.80 -10.80
N ALA A 39 16.97 27.17 -10.38
CA ALA A 39 18.33 27.72 -10.57
C ALA A 39 18.91 27.58 -11.99
N SER A 40 18.07 27.44 -13.02
CA SER A 40 18.54 27.31 -14.39
C SER A 40 17.44 27.72 -15.38
N ASP A 41 17.11 29.01 -15.41
CA ASP A 41 16.30 29.60 -16.48
C ASP A 41 17.13 30.45 -17.47
N ASP A 42 18.41 30.12 -17.60
CA ASP A 42 19.19 30.53 -18.78
C ASP A 42 18.95 29.52 -19.91
N ARG A 43 17.97 29.81 -20.77
CA ARG A 43 17.86 29.16 -22.08
C ARG A 43 18.17 30.15 -23.20
N PRO A 44 19.27 29.96 -23.94
CA PRO A 44 19.28 30.33 -25.35
C PRO A 44 18.39 29.34 -26.14
N GLU A 45 17.70 29.89 -27.14
CA GLU A 45 16.74 29.22 -28.01
C GLU A 45 17.28 27.90 -28.61
N ARG A 46 16.62 26.77 -28.32
CA ARG A 46 16.84 25.53 -29.07
C ARG A 46 16.09 25.59 -30.39
N ARG A 47 16.84 25.65 -31.49
CA ARG A 47 16.37 25.45 -32.86
C ARG A 47 15.61 24.11 -33.01
N PRO A 48 14.61 24.04 -33.92
CA PRO A 48 13.85 22.82 -34.15
C PRO A 48 14.69 21.82 -34.96
N SER A 49 14.88 20.60 -34.43
CA SER A 49 15.47 19.50 -35.19
C SER A 49 14.42 18.95 -36.15
N SER A 50 14.68 19.13 -37.44
CA SER A 50 13.90 18.60 -38.55
C SER A 50 13.80 17.08 -38.48
N ARG A 51 12.64 16.57 -38.89
CA ARG A 51 12.47 15.20 -39.36
C ARG A 51 13.26 15.07 -40.66
N ASP A 52 14.06 14.02 -40.80
CA ASP A 52 14.31 13.42 -42.10
C ASP A 52 14.50 11.91 -41.99
N ARG A 53 13.84 11.24 -42.91
CA ARG A 53 13.79 9.79 -43.15
C ARG A 53 15.04 9.38 -43.92
N HIS A 54 15.67 8.24 -43.59
CA HIS A 54 16.12 7.33 -44.64
C HIS A 54 16.37 5.88 -44.19
N ASP A 55 15.91 5.01 -45.08
CA ASP A 55 16.05 3.57 -45.22
C ASP A 55 17.49 3.00 -45.16
N GLY A 56 17.62 1.89 -44.40
CA GLY A 56 18.32 0.63 -44.75
C GLY A 56 19.86 0.58 -44.96
N PRO A 57 20.49 -0.62 -45.08
CA PRO A 57 19.98 -1.98 -44.85
C PRO A 57 20.94 -2.97 -44.11
N ARG A 58 20.37 -4.14 -43.77
CA ARG A 58 21.02 -5.42 -43.36
C ARG A 58 22.18 -5.84 -44.28
N ARG A 59 23.23 -6.48 -43.72
CA ARG A 59 23.99 -7.56 -44.38
C ARG A 59 24.47 -8.64 -43.41
N GLU A 60 24.10 -9.88 -43.74
CA GLU A 60 24.65 -11.14 -43.24
C GLU A 60 25.66 -11.69 -44.26
N ARG A 61 26.69 -12.39 -43.75
CA ARG A 61 27.53 -13.46 -44.36
C ARG A 61 28.52 -13.13 -45.49
N SER A 62 29.80 -13.44 -45.26
CA SER A 62 30.50 -14.59 -45.87
C SER A 62 32.04 -14.45 -45.79
N ASP A 63 32.65 -15.23 -44.88
CA ASP A 63 34.10 -15.50 -44.86
C ASP A 63 34.44 -16.74 -45.72
N ARG A 64 35.41 -16.63 -46.63
CA ARG A 64 36.22 -17.76 -47.17
C ARG A 64 37.56 -17.28 -47.76
N ARG A 65 38.69 -17.67 -47.16
CA ARG A 65 39.74 -18.51 -47.82
C ARG A 65 40.92 -18.87 -46.90
N ASP A 66 41.28 -20.15 -46.99
CA ASP A 66 42.43 -20.94 -46.48
C ASP A 66 43.82 -20.36 -46.84
N GLY A 67 44.98 -20.65 -46.22
CA GLY A 67 45.52 -21.63 -45.22
C GLY A 67 47.03 -21.29 -44.99
N PRO A 68 47.97 -22.15 -44.49
CA PRO A 68 47.87 -23.56 -44.09
C PRO A 68 48.57 -24.01 -42.76
N ALA A 69 48.05 -25.12 -42.20
CA ALA A 69 48.68 -26.35 -41.68
C ALA A 69 49.95 -26.43 -40.76
N ARG A 70 49.69 -27.00 -39.55
CA ARG A 70 50.40 -28.08 -38.78
C ARG A 70 51.57 -27.73 -37.83
N PRO A 71 51.90 -28.58 -36.80
CA PRO A 71 51.10 -29.60 -36.09
C PRO A 71 51.20 -29.57 -34.55
N ALA A 72 50.40 -30.42 -33.90
CA ALA A 72 50.29 -30.64 -32.44
C ALA A 72 51.33 -31.61 -31.87
N ARG A 73 51.79 -31.40 -30.61
CA ARG A 73 52.06 -32.42 -29.55
C ARG A 73 52.56 -31.78 -28.22
N PRO A 74 52.66 -32.50 -27.07
CA PRO A 74 51.66 -32.58 -25.99
C PRO A 74 52.23 -32.07 -24.62
N PRO A 75 51.54 -32.25 -23.46
CA PRO A 75 51.81 -31.51 -22.22
C PRO A 75 52.83 -32.23 -21.32
N ARG A 76 53.50 -31.48 -20.43
CA ARG A 76 54.36 -32.08 -19.40
C ARG A 76 54.30 -31.38 -18.05
N GLU A 77 54.35 -32.23 -17.03
CA GLU A 77 54.11 -32.01 -15.61
C GLU A 77 55.27 -31.30 -14.88
N ARG A 78 54.88 -30.63 -13.78
CA ARG A 78 55.50 -30.53 -12.44
C ARG A 78 57.01 -30.76 -12.30
N SER A 79 57.72 -29.78 -11.70
CA SER A 79 58.23 -29.85 -10.30
C SER A 79 59.46 -28.95 -10.08
N SER A 80 59.52 -28.36 -8.88
CA SER A 80 60.69 -27.76 -8.18
C SER A 80 61.30 -26.50 -8.81
N GLY A 81 61.48 -25.37 -8.15
CA GLY A 81 61.49 -25.02 -6.74
C GLY A 81 62.70 -24.12 -6.51
N ASP A 82 62.50 -22.83 -6.19
CA ASP A 82 63.32 -22.08 -5.21
C ASP A 82 62.79 -20.66 -4.97
N ARG A 83 62.93 -20.23 -3.71
CA ARG A 83 62.43 -19.01 -3.01
C ARG A 83 63.28 -17.75 -3.36
N PRO A 84 63.01 -16.50 -2.89
CA PRO A 84 62.31 -16.12 -1.65
C PRO A 84 61.43 -14.82 -1.59
N ASN A 85 60.61 -14.81 -0.51
CA ASN A 85 60.02 -13.71 0.28
C ASN A 85 60.14 -12.24 -0.15
N ALA A 86 59.00 -11.53 -0.14
CA ALA A 86 58.89 -10.14 0.35
C ALA A 86 57.42 -9.72 0.64
N PHE A 87 57.13 -9.52 1.93
CA PHE A 87 56.24 -8.51 2.54
C PHE A 87 54.70 -8.50 2.39
N GLY A 88 54.03 -8.64 3.56
CA GLY A 88 52.73 -8.03 3.97
C GLY A 88 51.46 -8.74 3.49
N GLY A 89 50.48 -9.15 4.30
CA GLY A 89 50.09 -8.78 5.66
C GLY A 89 48.55 -8.64 5.70
N ALA A 90 47.88 -9.68 6.23
CA ALA A 90 46.53 -9.74 6.82
C ALA A 90 45.28 -9.29 6.00
N GLY A 91 44.15 -10.01 5.93
CA GLY A 91 43.74 -11.24 6.59
C GLY A 91 42.50 -11.84 5.90
N ARG A 92 42.62 -13.11 5.50
CA ARG A 92 41.54 -13.97 5.01
C ARG A 92 41.36 -15.08 6.04
N PRO A 93 40.15 -15.35 6.56
CA PRO A 93 39.97 -16.38 7.59
C PRO A 93 40.31 -17.77 7.01
N PRO A 94 40.88 -18.68 7.82
CA PRO A 94 41.41 -19.95 7.33
C PRO A 94 40.30 -20.96 6.98
N PRO A 95 40.57 -21.90 6.04
CA PRO A 95 39.64 -22.96 5.69
C PRO A 95 39.58 -24.00 6.82
N ARG A 96 38.36 -24.28 7.30
CA ARG A 96 38.09 -25.27 8.35
C ARG A 96 38.28 -26.69 7.78
N ALA A 97 38.95 -27.53 8.56
CA ALA A 97 39.25 -28.94 8.25
C ALA A 97 37.99 -29.81 8.11
N PRO A 98 38.06 -30.96 7.41
CA PRO A 98 36.92 -31.81 7.13
C PRO A 98 36.70 -32.81 8.28
N GLN A 99 35.67 -32.62 9.09
CA GLN A 99 35.25 -33.62 10.06
C GLN A 99 33.78 -33.45 10.40
N GLY A 100 33.03 -34.55 10.30
CA GLY A 100 31.73 -34.70 10.97
C GLY A 100 30.50 -34.53 10.09
N GLU A 101 29.86 -35.67 9.84
CA GLU A 101 28.41 -35.83 9.68
C GLU A 101 27.74 -35.13 8.50
N ARG A 102 27.47 -35.95 7.47
CA ARG A 102 26.40 -35.70 6.50
C ARG A 102 25.09 -35.51 7.28
N VAL A 103 24.76 -34.27 7.60
CA VAL A 103 23.40 -33.88 7.98
C VAL A 103 22.50 -34.44 6.90
N ALA A 104 21.63 -35.37 7.30
CA ALA A 104 20.62 -35.95 6.44
C ALA A 104 19.93 -34.78 5.70
N GLN A 105 20.00 -34.80 4.37
CA GLN A 105 19.26 -33.85 3.55
C GLN A 105 17.83 -33.84 4.09
N GLU A 106 17.40 -32.69 4.62
CA GLU A 106 16.00 -32.45 4.89
C GLU A 106 15.22 -32.90 3.65
N PRO A 107 14.12 -33.66 3.81
CA PRO A 107 13.33 -34.09 2.66
C PRO A 107 13.06 -32.84 1.84
N ARG A 108 13.53 -32.84 0.59
CA ARG A 108 13.32 -31.75 -0.37
C ARG A 108 11.86 -31.36 -0.22
N ARG A 109 11.59 -30.16 0.33
CA ARG A 109 10.25 -29.61 0.41
C ARG A 109 9.65 -29.83 -0.98
N GLU A 110 8.58 -30.62 -1.03
CA GLU A 110 7.88 -30.89 -2.27
C GLU A 110 7.67 -29.55 -2.96
N PHE A 111 8.22 -29.43 -4.16
CA PHE A 111 8.15 -28.21 -4.93
C PHE A 111 6.69 -28.06 -5.35
N THR A 112 5.87 -27.42 -4.50
CA THR A 112 4.51 -27.09 -4.88
C THR A 112 4.62 -26.27 -6.15
N PRO A 113 4.04 -26.74 -7.27
CA PRO A 113 4.16 -26.03 -8.53
C PRO A 113 3.64 -24.62 -8.32
N ARG A 114 4.48 -23.63 -8.61
CA ARG A 114 4.09 -22.23 -8.48
C ARG A 114 2.83 -22.03 -9.33
N PRO A 115 1.75 -21.47 -8.77
CA PRO A 115 0.51 -21.28 -9.53
C PRO A 115 0.80 -20.55 -10.84
N GLU A 116 0.20 -21.06 -11.92
CA GLU A 116 0.41 -20.53 -13.26
C GLU A 116 0.04 -19.04 -13.31
N ARG A 117 0.91 -18.25 -13.93
CA ARG A 117 0.72 -16.81 -14.07
C ARG A 117 -0.16 -16.57 -15.28
N ILE A 118 -1.43 -16.27 -15.02
CA ILE A 118 -2.39 -15.90 -16.06
C ILE A 118 -2.50 -14.38 -16.07
N GLU A 119 -2.45 -13.77 -17.26
CA GLU A 119 -2.80 -12.37 -17.44
C GLU A 119 -4.32 -12.26 -17.55
N LEU A 120 -4.93 -11.64 -16.55
CA LEU A 120 -6.37 -11.41 -16.54
C LEU A 120 -6.67 -10.17 -17.39
N PRO A 121 -7.79 -10.13 -18.13
CA PRO A 121 -8.17 -8.98 -18.95
C PRO A 121 -8.77 -7.85 -18.09
N VAL A 122 -8.01 -7.39 -17.10
CA VAL A 122 -8.40 -6.30 -16.17
C VAL A 122 -7.41 -5.15 -16.25
N GLU A 123 -7.93 -3.94 -16.10
CA GLU A 123 -7.17 -2.72 -15.95
C GLU A 123 -7.26 -2.24 -14.49
N ILE A 124 -6.11 -1.96 -13.89
CA ILE A 124 -6.00 -1.54 -12.49
C ILE A 124 -5.54 -0.10 -12.46
N LYS A 125 -6.35 0.75 -11.83
CA LYS A 125 -6.12 2.19 -11.65
C LYS A 125 -6.20 2.54 -10.17
N PHE A 126 -5.47 3.57 -9.76
CA PHE A 126 -5.54 4.09 -8.40
C PHE A 126 -6.30 5.41 -8.39
N LEU A 127 -7.18 5.56 -7.40
CA LEU A 127 -8.01 6.74 -7.23
C LEU A 127 -7.75 7.35 -5.85
N PRO A 128 -7.81 8.68 -5.71
CA PRO A 128 -7.73 9.31 -4.41
C PRO A 128 -8.96 8.98 -3.57
N GLU A 129 -8.77 8.75 -2.27
CA GLU A 129 -9.87 8.63 -1.30
C GLU A 129 -10.50 10.02 -1.05
N GLN A 130 -11.83 10.06 -0.93
CA GLN A 130 -12.60 11.31 -0.95
C GLN A 130 -12.48 12.13 0.34
N GLN A 131 -12.46 11.49 1.52
CA GLN A 131 -12.32 12.18 2.81
C GLN A 131 -10.92 12.80 2.97
N TRP A 132 -9.90 12.07 2.57
CA TRP A 132 -8.51 12.51 2.54
C TRP A 132 -8.32 13.66 1.56
N LEU A 133 -8.90 13.54 0.36
CA LEU A 133 -8.93 14.61 -0.63
C LEU A 133 -9.58 15.88 -0.08
N ALA A 134 -10.75 15.77 0.55
CA ALA A 134 -11.45 16.92 1.11
C ALA A 134 -10.60 17.63 2.18
N SER A 135 -9.96 16.86 3.08
CA SER A 135 -9.09 17.41 4.12
C SER A 135 -7.86 18.12 3.54
N MET A 136 -7.20 17.52 2.55
CA MET A 136 -6.07 18.14 1.88
C MET A 136 -6.46 19.43 1.13
N VAL A 137 -7.62 19.43 0.46
CA VAL A 137 -8.12 20.61 -0.25
C VAL A 137 -8.37 21.77 0.72
N ARG A 138 -8.97 21.50 1.89
CA ARG A 138 -9.11 22.53 2.95
C ARG A 138 -7.76 23.10 3.37
N GLN A 139 -6.74 22.26 3.52
CA GLN A 139 -5.37 22.71 3.85
C GLN A 139 -4.74 23.57 2.74
N ILE A 140 -4.96 23.23 1.46
CA ILE A 140 -4.49 24.05 0.33
C ILE A 140 -5.23 25.41 0.29
N HIS A 141 -6.52 25.43 0.61
CA HIS A 141 -7.28 26.68 0.73
C HIS A 141 -6.83 27.54 1.91
N HIS A 142 -6.47 26.94 3.04
CA HIS A 142 -5.98 27.67 4.22
C HIS A 142 -4.56 28.21 4.00
N SER A 143 -3.64 27.36 3.51
CA SER A 143 -2.24 27.74 3.34
C SER A 143 -1.98 28.71 2.19
N LYS A 144 -2.85 28.77 1.17
CA LYS A 144 -2.66 29.55 -0.07
C LYS A 144 -1.36 29.22 -0.83
N ARG A 145 -0.70 28.12 -0.47
CA ARG A 145 0.57 27.68 -1.06
C ARG A 145 0.35 26.86 -2.33
N ALA A 146 1.34 26.90 -3.20
CA ALA A 146 1.42 26.09 -4.40
C ALA A 146 2.19 24.78 -4.16
N TYR A 147 1.55 23.66 -4.46
CA TYR A 147 2.11 22.31 -4.30
C TYR A 147 2.28 21.61 -5.66
N PRO A 148 3.37 20.88 -5.90
CA PRO A 148 3.52 20.07 -7.10
C PRO A 148 2.47 18.94 -7.14
N LEU A 149 1.78 18.79 -8.26
CA LEU A 149 0.74 17.76 -8.41
C LEU A 149 1.28 16.34 -8.20
N MET A 150 2.50 16.08 -8.67
CA MET A 150 3.11 14.75 -8.55
C MET A 150 3.43 14.41 -7.09
N ASP A 151 3.85 15.38 -6.30
CA ASP A 151 4.15 15.18 -4.88
C ASP A 151 2.88 14.92 -4.08
N LEU A 152 1.79 15.65 -4.40
CA LEU A 152 0.47 15.35 -3.85
C LEU A 152 0.00 13.95 -4.25
N ALA A 153 0.20 13.52 -5.49
CA ALA A 153 -0.17 12.16 -5.91
C ALA A 153 0.64 11.08 -5.16
N ASN A 154 1.94 11.29 -4.96
CA ASN A 154 2.78 10.40 -4.16
C ASN A 154 2.31 10.33 -2.70
N LEU A 155 1.82 11.43 -2.13
CA LEU A 155 1.28 11.47 -0.77
C LEU A 155 0.07 10.52 -0.61
N PHE A 156 -0.82 10.47 -1.62
CA PHE A 156 -1.98 9.56 -1.60
C PHE A 156 -1.57 8.09 -1.63
N LEU A 157 -0.51 7.77 -2.37
CA LEU A 157 0.01 6.41 -2.47
C LEU A 157 0.82 6.02 -1.22
N ALA A 158 1.45 6.97 -0.54
CA ALA A 158 2.25 6.64 0.65
C ALA A 158 1.42 5.93 1.75
N ASP A 159 0.17 6.36 1.96
CA ASP A 159 -0.74 5.74 2.93
C ASP A 159 -1.77 4.83 2.24
N PRO A 160 -1.88 3.53 2.59
CA PRO A 160 -2.96 2.64 2.13
C PRO A 160 -4.38 3.16 2.35
N LYS A 161 -4.60 4.06 3.32
CA LYS A 161 -5.90 4.71 3.56
C LYS A 161 -6.18 5.87 2.61
N GLY A 162 -5.14 6.46 2.03
CA GLY A 162 -5.25 7.63 1.17
C GLY A 162 -5.77 7.32 -0.23
N HIS A 163 -5.74 6.06 -0.68
CA HIS A 163 -6.10 5.71 -2.05
C HIS A 163 -6.99 4.46 -2.13
N LEU A 164 -7.78 4.41 -3.20
CA LEU A 164 -8.64 3.30 -3.58
C LEU A 164 -8.05 2.61 -4.82
N VAL A 165 -8.25 1.30 -4.92
CA VAL A 165 -7.94 0.52 -6.11
C VAL A 165 -9.22 0.38 -6.92
N LYS A 166 -9.17 0.78 -8.19
CA LYS A 166 -10.22 0.52 -9.18
C LYS A 166 -9.74 -0.62 -10.08
N ILE A 167 -10.51 -1.69 -10.13
CA ILE A 167 -10.31 -2.85 -11.00
C ILE A 167 -11.45 -2.83 -12.02
N GLU A 168 -11.13 -2.76 -13.30
CA GLU A 168 -12.10 -2.62 -14.40
C GLU A 168 -11.81 -3.66 -15.47
N ILE A 169 -12.84 -4.34 -15.98
CA ILE A 169 -12.69 -5.31 -17.06
C ILE A 169 -12.35 -4.56 -18.36
N GLN A 170 -11.35 -5.04 -19.09
CA GLN A 170 -10.92 -4.40 -20.33
C GLN A 170 -12.02 -4.45 -21.40
N PRO A 171 -12.18 -3.39 -22.21
CA PRO A 171 -13.18 -3.35 -23.27
C PRO A 171 -12.88 -4.42 -24.32
N GLY A 172 -13.70 -5.47 -24.38
CA GLY A 172 -13.55 -6.61 -25.29
C GLY A 172 -13.61 -7.97 -24.61
N ALA A 173 -13.33 -8.05 -23.31
CA ALA A 173 -13.35 -9.29 -22.54
C ALA A 173 -14.74 -9.58 -21.95
N LYS A 174 -15.74 -9.80 -22.81
CA LYS A 174 -17.14 -10.03 -22.38
C LYS A 174 -17.37 -11.34 -21.62
N GLU A 175 -16.50 -12.33 -21.80
CA GLU A 175 -16.59 -13.62 -21.12
C GLU A 175 -16.00 -13.58 -19.70
N PHE A 176 -15.16 -12.59 -19.41
CA PHE A 176 -14.54 -12.45 -18.11
C PHE A 176 -15.50 -11.78 -17.14
N LYS A 177 -15.59 -12.33 -15.93
CA LYS A 177 -16.46 -11.86 -14.87
C LYS A 177 -15.65 -11.52 -13.63
N LEU A 178 -16.03 -10.44 -12.96
CA LEU A 178 -15.52 -10.10 -11.63
C LEU A 178 -16.69 -10.15 -10.65
N TYR A 179 -16.41 -10.63 -9.45
CA TYR A 179 -17.37 -10.68 -8.36
C TYR A 179 -16.89 -9.78 -7.23
N GLN A 180 -17.79 -8.97 -6.68
CA GLN A 180 -17.52 -8.10 -5.55
C GLN A 180 -18.52 -8.38 -4.41
N GLY A 181 -18.01 -8.43 -3.18
CA GLY A 181 -18.87 -8.50 -1.99
C GLY A 181 -19.46 -7.13 -1.67
N LYS A 182 -20.77 -7.03 -1.43
CA LYS A 182 -21.46 -5.76 -1.15
C LYS A 182 -21.00 -5.13 0.15
N ARG A 183 -20.97 -5.92 1.24
CA ARG A 183 -20.50 -5.45 2.56
C ARG A 183 -18.98 -5.49 2.68
N SER A 184 -18.36 -6.60 2.30
CA SER A 184 -16.90 -6.78 2.43
C SER A 184 -16.09 -5.93 1.44
N LYS A 185 -16.67 -5.53 0.29
CA LYS A 185 -15.97 -4.89 -0.84
C LYS A 185 -14.82 -5.70 -1.45
N MET A 186 -14.61 -6.95 -1.00
CA MET A 186 -13.58 -7.84 -1.51
C MET A 186 -13.91 -8.28 -2.95
N VAL A 187 -12.88 -8.58 -3.74
CA VAL A 187 -13.01 -8.90 -5.17
C VAL A 187 -12.30 -10.20 -5.50
N ALA A 188 -12.93 -11.03 -6.32
CA ALA A 188 -12.33 -12.24 -6.88
C ALA A 188 -12.79 -12.47 -8.33
N THR A 189 -12.04 -13.29 -9.09
CA THR A 189 -12.46 -13.69 -10.45
C THR A 189 -13.47 -14.83 -10.45
N SER A 190 -13.61 -15.55 -9.33
CA SER A 190 -14.58 -16.63 -9.17
C SER A 190 -15.51 -16.35 -8.00
N ARG A 191 -16.80 -16.65 -8.19
CA ARG A 191 -17.80 -16.55 -7.13
C ARG A 191 -17.44 -17.45 -5.94
N ASP A 192 -17.01 -18.67 -6.21
CA ASP A 192 -16.67 -19.65 -5.18
C ASP A 192 -15.49 -19.18 -4.31
N ALA A 193 -14.46 -18.60 -4.94
CA ALA A 193 -13.32 -18.04 -4.23
C ALA A 193 -13.72 -16.88 -3.29
N LEU A 194 -14.66 -16.04 -3.72
CA LEU A 194 -15.17 -14.95 -2.90
C LEU A 194 -16.03 -15.47 -1.74
N VAL A 195 -16.83 -16.51 -1.97
CA VAL A 195 -17.65 -17.15 -0.92
C VAL A 195 -16.77 -17.84 0.11
N HIS A 196 -15.71 -18.56 -0.30
CA HIS A 196 -14.74 -19.11 0.63
C HIS A 196 -14.07 -18.01 1.46
N GLN A 197 -13.73 -16.89 0.83
CA GLN A 197 -13.17 -15.76 1.57
C GLN A 197 -14.18 -15.14 2.55
N LEU A 198 -15.46 -15.08 2.19
CA LEU A 198 -16.53 -14.61 3.06
C LEU A 198 -16.69 -15.52 4.30
N LEU A 199 -16.59 -16.84 4.11
CA LEU A 199 -16.62 -17.82 5.19
C LEU A 199 -15.42 -17.67 6.13
N ASP A 200 -14.22 -17.47 5.59
CA ASP A 200 -13.02 -17.33 6.42
C ASP A 200 -13.00 -16.03 7.23
N ASP A 201 -13.38 -14.90 6.59
CA ASP A 201 -13.10 -13.57 7.12
C ASP A 201 -14.34 -12.92 7.79
N HIS A 202 -15.56 -13.36 7.45
CA HIS A 202 -16.81 -12.68 7.81
C HIS A 202 -17.91 -13.60 8.36
N LEU A 203 -17.65 -14.88 8.68
CA LEU A 203 -18.67 -15.77 9.24
C LEU A 203 -19.27 -15.21 10.55
N GLU A 204 -18.42 -14.63 11.40
CA GLU A 204 -18.83 -13.99 12.66
C GLU A 204 -19.67 -12.72 12.45
N ASP A 205 -19.67 -12.13 11.26
CA ASP A 205 -20.52 -10.97 10.96
C ASP A 205 -21.99 -11.39 10.77
N PHE A 206 -22.24 -12.64 10.37
CA PHE A 206 -23.59 -13.17 10.11
C PHE A 206 -24.11 -14.05 11.25
N PHE A 207 -23.22 -14.76 11.95
CA PHE A 207 -23.61 -15.69 13.00
C PHE A 207 -23.03 -15.30 14.36
N THR A 208 -23.84 -15.49 15.40
CA THR A 208 -23.40 -15.54 16.79
C THR A 208 -23.07 -16.98 17.14
N LYS A 209 -21.86 -17.20 17.67
CA LYS A 209 -21.37 -18.50 18.12
C LYS A 209 -21.74 -18.69 19.59
N GLU A 210 -22.54 -19.71 19.89
CA GLU A 210 -22.93 -20.08 21.25
C GLU A 210 -22.57 -21.53 21.53
N ASP A 211 -21.95 -21.80 22.68
CA ASP A 211 -21.70 -23.17 23.15
C ASP A 211 -22.85 -23.59 24.05
N ILE A 212 -23.66 -24.54 23.57
CA ILE A 212 -24.81 -25.07 24.28
C ILE A 212 -24.42 -26.39 24.94
N GLU A 213 -24.83 -26.57 26.20
CA GLU A 213 -24.73 -27.85 26.89
C GLU A 213 -25.86 -28.78 26.41
N VAL A 214 -25.49 -29.84 25.70
CA VAL A 214 -26.39 -30.86 25.16
C VAL A 214 -26.36 -32.09 26.06
N GLU A 215 -27.46 -32.84 26.08
CA GLU A 215 -27.57 -34.07 26.88
C GLU A 215 -26.39 -35.02 26.65
N PRO A 216 -25.83 -35.56 27.74
CA PRO A 216 -24.69 -36.46 27.66
C PRO A 216 -25.05 -37.70 26.83
N PRO A 217 -24.11 -38.24 26.03
CA PRO A 217 -24.41 -39.35 25.14
C PRO A 217 -24.92 -40.56 25.95
N THR A 218 -26.14 -40.99 25.66
CA THR A 218 -26.79 -42.14 26.32
C THR A 218 -26.29 -43.43 25.68
N GLY A 219 -25.50 -44.20 26.40
CA GLY A 219 -24.97 -45.48 25.92
C GLY A 219 -23.98 -46.12 26.89
N VAL A 220 -23.84 -47.44 26.80
CA VAL A 220 -22.78 -48.19 27.50
C VAL A 220 -21.50 -48.05 26.67
N PHE A 221 -20.51 -47.34 27.20
CA PHE A 221 -19.23 -47.11 26.54
C PHE A 221 -18.13 -47.87 27.26
N PRO A 222 -17.80 -49.10 26.85
CA PRO A 222 -16.84 -49.95 27.56
C PRO A 222 -15.36 -49.56 27.34
N MET A 223 -15.09 -48.69 26.35
CA MET A 223 -13.72 -48.29 25.98
C MET A 223 -13.71 -46.92 25.32
N ILE A 224 -12.61 -46.19 25.49
CA ILE A 224 -12.37 -44.88 24.89
C ILE A 224 -11.05 -44.87 24.10
N GLY A 225 -11.06 -44.29 22.91
CA GLY A 225 -9.86 -44.02 22.13
C GLY A 225 -9.18 -42.73 22.60
N LYS A 226 -7.87 -42.81 22.87
CA LYS A 226 -7.01 -41.68 23.24
C LYS A 226 -5.79 -41.64 22.32
N ILE A 227 -5.34 -40.45 21.95
CA ILE A 227 -4.02 -40.23 21.34
C ILE A 227 -3.25 -39.23 22.20
N GLY A 228 -2.15 -39.67 22.81
CA GLY A 228 -1.39 -38.84 23.75
C GLY A 228 -2.30 -38.41 24.91
N ASP A 229 -2.61 -37.12 25.01
CA ASP A 229 -3.54 -36.54 26.00
C ASP A 229 -4.91 -36.16 25.45
N VAL A 230 -5.18 -36.38 24.16
CA VAL A 230 -6.46 -36.01 23.53
C VAL A 230 -7.43 -37.21 23.52
N LEU A 231 -8.64 -36.99 24.04
CA LEU A 231 -9.74 -37.94 24.01
C LEU A 231 -10.50 -37.85 22.68
N ILE A 232 -10.62 -38.97 21.99
CA ILE A 232 -11.34 -39.06 20.70
C ILE A 232 -12.78 -39.53 20.94
N GLY A 233 -12.94 -40.42 21.92
CA GLY A 233 -14.23 -40.98 22.30
C GLY A 233 -14.31 -42.49 22.08
N PRO A 234 -15.46 -43.11 22.39
CA PRO A 234 -15.67 -44.54 22.25
C PRO A 234 -15.72 -44.97 20.78
N PRO A 235 -15.05 -46.06 20.36
CA PRO A 235 -15.10 -46.59 18.99
C PRO A 235 -16.51 -46.87 18.47
N ASN A 236 -17.48 -47.10 19.36
CA ASN A 236 -18.88 -47.39 19.04
C ASN A 236 -19.76 -46.13 18.89
N HIS A 237 -19.21 -44.92 19.07
CA HIS A 237 -19.97 -43.68 18.98
C HIS A 237 -19.86 -43.05 17.58
N HIS A 238 -20.96 -42.51 17.06
CA HIS A 238 -21.01 -41.90 15.72
C HIS A 238 -20.04 -40.71 15.55
N SER A 239 -19.72 -40.00 16.62
CA SER A 239 -18.73 -38.90 16.59
C SER A 239 -17.27 -39.36 16.57
N TYR A 240 -16.99 -40.65 16.81
CA TYR A 240 -15.61 -41.17 16.88
C TYR A 240 -14.85 -40.95 15.57
N ALA A 241 -15.47 -41.26 14.43
CA ALA A 241 -14.85 -41.11 13.12
C ALA A 241 -14.55 -39.64 12.78
N ALA A 242 -15.51 -38.74 13.05
CA ALA A 242 -15.34 -37.30 12.82
C ALA A 242 -14.23 -36.71 13.71
N ARG A 243 -14.24 -37.05 15.01
CA ARG A 243 -13.24 -36.58 15.98
C ARG A 243 -11.83 -37.10 15.65
N LEU A 244 -11.72 -38.33 15.17
CA LEU A 244 -10.46 -38.92 14.72
C LEU A 244 -9.86 -38.13 13.54
N GLN A 245 -10.71 -37.72 12.59
CA GLN A 245 -10.29 -36.98 11.41
C GLN A 245 -9.93 -35.52 11.73
N GLU A 246 -10.64 -34.87 12.66
CA GLU A 246 -10.28 -33.56 13.19
C GLU A 246 -8.89 -33.55 13.85
N VAL A 247 -8.62 -34.52 14.73
CA VAL A 247 -7.33 -34.63 15.43
C VAL A 247 -6.19 -34.91 14.46
N TYR A 248 -6.44 -35.71 13.43
CA TYR A 248 -5.49 -35.96 12.35
C TYR A 248 -5.14 -34.67 11.60
N ASN A 249 -6.14 -33.92 11.15
CA ASN A 249 -5.93 -32.66 10.41
C ASN A 249 -5.21 -31.60 11.26
N ALA A 250 -5.52 -31.53 12.57
CA ALA A 250 -4.97 -30.52 13.46
C ALA A 250 -3.52 -30.80 13.90
N ARG A 251 -3.15 -32.06 14.15
CA ARG A 251 -1.86 -32.41 14.77
C ARG A 251 -0.94 -33.27 13.90
N PHE A 252 -1.47 -33.95 12.89
CA PHE A 252 -0.76 -34.99 12.15
C PHE A 252 -0.93 -34.90 10.62
N SER A 253 -1.24 -33.72 10.09
CA SER A 253 -1.47 -33.48 8.65
C SER A 253 -0.33 -33.88 7.71
N GLY A 254 0.89 -34.10 8.23
CA GLY A 254 2.06 -34.57 7.48
C GLY A 254 2.35 -36.08 7.55
N MET A 255 1.53 -36.89 8.21
CA MET A 255 1.71 -38.34 8.34
C MET A 255 0.59 -39.09 7.59
N PRO A 256 0.83 -40.22 6.91
CA PRO A 256 -0.26 -41.00 6.30
C PRO A 256 -1.29 -41.46 7.34
N PHE A 257 -2.59 -41.38 6.99
CA PHE A 257 -3.70 -41.65 7.90
C PHE A 257 -3.67 -43.06 8.54
N ASP A 258 -3.15 -44.06 7.83
CA ASP A 258 -3.06 -45.43 8.35
C ASP A 258 -2.03 -45.55 9.49
N ARG A 259 -0.92 -44.79 9.43
CA ARG A 259 0.06 -44.69 10.53
C ARG A 259 -0.49 -43.92 11.72
N PHE A 260 -1.43 -43.02 11.49
CA PHE A 260 -2.11 -42.30 12.57
C PHE A 260 -3.10 -43.21 13.31
N LYS A 261 -3.83 -44.08 12.61
CA LYS A 261 -4.72 -45.07 13.24
C LYS A 261 -3.99 -46.02 14.19
N GLU A 262 -2.78 -46.45 13.83
CA GLU A 262 -1.94 -47.32 14.68
C GLU A 262 -1.55 -46.68 16.02
N LYS A 263 -1.58 -45.34 16.11
CA LYS A 263 -1.24 -44.59 17.33
C LYS A 263 -2.42 -44.39 18.28
N VAL A 264 -3.64 -44.76 17.87
CA VAL A 264 -4.83 -44.65 18.71
C VAL A 264 -4.81 -45.75 19.76
N GLN A 265 -4.70 -45.38 21.03
CA GLN A 265 -4.77 -46.32 22.15
C GLN A 265 -6.21 -46.44 22.63
N THR A 266 -6.74 -47.66 22.67
CA THR A 266 -8.03 -47.95 23.29
C THR A 266 -7.83 -48.26 24.77
N VAL A 267 -8.30 -47.38 25.64
CA VAL A 267 -8.19 -47.50 27.10
C VAL A 267 -9.58 -47.77 27.70
N ARG A 268 -9.64 -48.64 28.71
CA ARG A 268 -10.86 -48.96 29.46
C ARG A 268 -10.78 -48.29 30.84
N ASP A 269 -11.06 -46.99 30.87
CA ASP A 269 -10.96 -46.17 32.07
C ASP A 269 -12.24 -45.32 32.24
N GLU A 270 -12.93 -45.53 33.35
CA GLU A 270 -14.21 -44.89 33.68
C GLU A 270 -14.08 -43.38 33.88
N GLU A 271 -12.93 -42.90 34.37
CA GLU A 271 -12.67 -41.47 34.56
C GLU A 271 -12.50 -40.74 33.23
N LEU A 272 -11.83 -41.38 32.26
CA LEU A 272 -11.66 -40.83 30.91
C LEU A 272 -12.99 -40.83 30.14
N ILE A 273 -13.84 -41.83 30.36
CA ILE A 273 -15.19 -41.87 29.80
C ILE A 273 -16.05 -40.74 30.38
N ALA A 274 -15.96 -40.46 31.69
CA ALA A 274 -16.67 -39.35 32.32
C ALA A 274 -16.17 -37.98 31.80
N LYS A 275 -14.86 -37.79 31.65
CA LYS A 275 -14.26 -36.59 31.05
C LYS A 275 -14.71 -36.39 29.61
N TRP A 276 -14.71 -37.45 28.81
CA TRP A 276 -15.21 -37.40 27.44
C TRP A 276 -16.71 -37.10 27.36
N LYS A 277 -17.53 -37.62 28.28
CA LYS A 277 -18.97 -37.28 28.34
C LYS A 277 -19.18 -35.80 28.60
N LEU A 278 -18.35 -35.19 29.45
CA LEU A 278 -18.39 -33.76 29.77
C LEU A 278 -17.81 -32.87 28.65
N GLU A 279 -16.82 -33.37 27.90
CA GLU A 279 -16.33 -32.70 26.69
C GLU A 279 -17.33 -32.82 25.52
N SER A 280 -18.03 -33.94 25.43
CA SER A 280 -19.02 -34.21 24.38
C SER A 280 -20.37 -33.56 24.65
N SER A 281 -20.63 -33.10 25.87
CA SER A 281 -21.83 -32.32 26.20
C SER A 281 -21.72 -30.87 25.73
N LYS A 282 -20.55 -30.39 25.30
CA LYS A 282 -20.40 -29.04 24.75
C LYS A 282 -20.57 -29.07 23.24
N LYS A 283 -21.60 -28.40 22.73
CA LYS A 283 -21.87 -28.29 21.30
C LYS A 283 -21.91 -26.84 20.87
N THR A 284 -21.03 -26.48 19.94
CA THR A 284 -21.04 -25.14 19.34
C THR A 284 -22.16 -25.06 18.30
N VAL A 285 -23.01 -24.05 18.46
CA VAL A 285 -24.12 -23.74 17.58
C VAL A 285 -23.96 -22.31 17.05
N TYR A 286 -24.36 -22.11 15.80
CA TYR A 286 -24.32 -20.84 15.10
C TYR A 286 -25.75 -20.33 14.94
N ARG A 287 -26.06 -19.16 15.50
CA ARG A 287 -27.37 -18.49 15.33
C ARG A 287 -27.24 -17.27 14.44
N LEU A 288 -28.18 -17.09 13.51
CA LEU A 288 -28.15 -15.95 12.61
C LEU A 288 -28.46 -14.65 13.38
N LYS A 289 -27.63 -13.61 13.21
CA LYS A 289 -27.77 -12.33 13.93
C LYS A 289 -29.01 -11.53 13.53
N ASP A 290 -29.40 -11.64 12.25
CA ASP A 290 -30.51 -10.88 11.67
C ASP A 290 -31.81 -11.71 11.56
N ALA A 291 -31.90 -12.86 12.25
CA ALA A 291 -33.12 -13.66 12.23
C ALA A 291 -34.24 -12.99 13.05
N PRO A 292 -35.49 -12.96 12.55
CA PRO A 292 -36.64 -12.54 13.36
C PRO A 292 -36.79 -13.48 14.57
N GLU A 293 -37.25 -12.94 15.71
CA GLU A 293 -37.34 -13.67 16.99
C GLU A 293 -38.15 -14.98 16.90
N ASP A 294 -39.06 -15.09 15.94
CA ASP A 294 -39.88 -16.28 15.68
C ASP A 294 -39.18 -17.39 14.86
N GLU A 295 -38.00 -17.13 14.27
CA GLU A 295 -37.23 -18.08 13.45
C GLU A 295 -35.77 -18.25 13.91
N VAL A 296 -35.53 -18.29 15.22
CA VAL A 296 -34.20 -18.61 15.76
C VAL A 296 -33.87 -20.08 15.45
N LYS A 297 -33.16 -20.30 14.34
CA LYS A 297 -32.65 -21.60 13.91
C LYS A 297 -31.21 -21.77 14.37
N ASP A 298 -30.97 -22.90 15.03
CA ASP A 298 -29.65 -23.34 15.46
C ASP A 298 -28.95 -24.08 14.32
N PHE A 299 -27.85 -23.53 13.80
CA PHE A 299 -27.05 -24.14 12.74
C PHE A 299 -25.80 -24.83 13.30
N MET A 300 -25.48 -26.02 12.80
CA MET A 300 -24.11 -26.57 12.89
C MET A 300 -23.17 -25.78 11.98
N LEU A 301 -21.85 -25.81 12.21
CA LEU A 301 -20.87 -25.13 11.35
C LEU A 301 -21.09 -25.44 9.85
N VAL A 302 -21.22 -26.72 9.49
CA VAL A 302 -21.45 -27.14 8.10
C VAL A 302 -22.76 -26.58 7.53
N GLN A 303 -23.82 -26.52 8.36
CA GLN A 303 -25.11 -25.97 7.94
C GLN A 303 -25.06 -24.44 7.82
N ALA A 304 -24.32 -23.77 8.69
CA ALA A 304 -24.08 -22.34 8.61
C ALA A 304 -23.27 -21.98 7.36
N GLU A 305 -22.21 -22.75 7.06
CA GLU A 305 -21.42 -22.58 5.83
C GLU A 305 -22.28 -22.76 4.56
N GLU A 306 -23.13 -23.78 4.53
CA GLU A 306 -24.04 -24.02 3.41
C GLU A 306 -25.10 -22.93 3.28
N TYR A 307 -25.64 -22.45 4.41
CA TYR A 307 -26.55 -21.31 4.44
C TYR A 307 -25.88 -20.03 3.89
N VAL A 308 -24.59 -19.81 4.20
CA VAL A 308 -23.84 -18.70 3.61
C VAL A 308 -23.67 -18.89 2.11
N ARG A 309 -23.30 -20.08 1.64
CA ARG A 309 -23.07 -20.36 0.22
C ARG A 309 -24.32 -20.18 -0.64
N THR A 310 -25.47 -20.52 -0.10
CA THR A 310 -26.75 -20.51 -0.80
C THR A 310 -27.46 -19.18 -0.63
N GLN A 311 -27.84 -18.82 0.60
CA GLN A 311 -28.70 -17.66 0.87
C GLN A 311 -27.90 -16.35 0.95
N ILE A 312 -26.90 -16.29 1.82
CA ILE A 312 -26.19 -15.03 2.09
C ILE A 312 -25.37 -14.60 0.87
N ALA A 313 -24.68 -15.53 0.20
CA ALA A 313 -23.86 -15.23 -0.96
C ALA A 313 -24.68 -14.73 -2.16
N GLU A 314 -25.96 -15.12 -2.30
CA GLU A 314 -26.82 -14.58 -3.36
C GLU A 314 -27.12 -13.09 -3.13
N ALA A 315 -27.35 -12.71 -1.87
CA ALA A 315 -27.57 -11.31 -1.50
C ALA A 315 -26.28 -10.48 -1.47
N GLU A 316 -25.17 -11.05 -0.98
CA GLU A 316 -23.91 -10.34 -0.70
C GLU A 316 -22.93 -10.31 -1.87
N VAL A 317 -22.98 -11.25 -2.81
CA VAL A 317 -22.04 -11.30 -3.94
C VAL A 317 -22.72 -10.80 -5.21
N GLU A 318 -22.15 -9.75 -5.81
CA GLU A 318 -22.60 -9.20 -7.09
C GLU A 318 -21.56 -9.41 -8.19
N GLU A 319 -22.04 -9.64 -9.41
CA GLU A 319 -21.22 -9.63 -10.62
C GLU A 319 -21.04 -8.17 -11.08
N VAL A 320 -19.80 -7.72 -11.24
CA VAL A 320 -19.46 -6.33 -11.56
C VAL A 320 -18.47 -6.26 -12.73
N SER A 321 -18.62 -5.24 -13.57
CA SER A 321 -17.62 -4.90 -14.60
C SER A 321 -16.52 -3.98 -14.07
N ARG A 322 -16.80 -3.29 -12.97
CA ARG A 322 -15.90 -2.38 -12.27
C ARG A 322 -16.07 -2.55 -10.77
N ALA A 323 -14.99 -2.94 -10.11
CA ALA A 323 -14.89 -2.97 -8.66
C ALA A 323 -14.02 -1.81 -8.16
N VAL A 324 -14.45 -1.20 -7.06
CA VAL A 324 -13.65 -0.20 -6.33
C VAL A 324 -13.56 -0.63 -4.88
N LEU A 325 -12.34 -0.67 -4.34
CA LEU A 325 -12.08 -1.10 -2.97
C LEU A 325 -10.92 -0.32 -2.33
N PRO A 326 -10.90 -0.18 -1.00
CA PRO A 326 -9.77 0.40 -0.30
C PRO A 326 -8.48 -0.38 -0.52
N SER A 327 -7.35 0.31 -0.54
CA SER A 327 -6.06 -0.34 -0.84
C SER A 327 -5.55 -1.23 0.29
N SER A 328 -5.98 -0.96 1.53
CA SER A 328 -5.82 -1.87 2.66
C SER A 328 -6.49 -3.23 2.43
N LEU A 329 -7.66 -3.23 1.77
CA LEU A 329 -8.40 -4.43 1.42
C LEU A 329 -7.83 -5.13 0.18
N ALA A 330 -7.43 -4.35 -0.84
CA ALA A 330 -6.83 -4.90 -2.06
C ALA A 330 -5.57 -5.74 -1.79
N ARG A 331 -4.86 -5.48 -0.68
CA ARG A 331 -3.69 -6.28 -0.24
C ARG A 331 -4.05 -7.66 0.33
N LYS A 332 -5.32 -7.87 0.70
CA LYS A 332 -5.86 -9.11 1.31
C LYS A 332 -6.60 -10.00 0.29
N ILE A 333 -6.55 -9.66 -0.99
CA ILE A 333 -7.13 -10.49 -2.05
C ILE A 333 -6.43 -11.87 -2.03
N LYS A 334 -7.21 -12.95 -1.88
CA LYS A 334 -6.71 -14.34 -1.86
C LYS A 334 -6.46 -14.88 -3.26
N ASP A 335 -7.10 -14.31 -4.28
CA ASP A 335 -6.88 -14.65 -5.69
C ASP A 335 -5.46 -14.29 -6.15
N TYR A 336 -4.65 -15.32 -6.46
CA TYR A 336 -3.24 -15.18 -6.81
C TYR A 336 -3.00 -14.31 -8.06
N ASN A 337 -3.79 -14.47 -9.12
CA ASN A 337 -3.55 -13.75 -10.36
C ASN A 337 -3.98 -12.28 -10.21
N LEU A 338 -5.09 -12.05 -9.52
CA LEU A 338 -5.59 -10.70 -9.26
C LEU A 338 -4.65 -9.90 -8.35
N ILE A 339 -4.21 -10.48 -7.21
CA ILE A 339 -3.27 -9.79 -6.29
C ILE A 339 -1.92 -9.51 -6.96
N ARG A 340 -1.43 -10.42 -7.82
CA ARG A 340 -0.22 -10.21 -8.60
C ARG A 340 -0.35 -8.97 -9.48
N MET A 341 -1.43 -8.87 -10.25
CA MET A 341 -1.66 -7.73 -11.13
C MET A 341 -1.81 -6.42 -10.35
N VAL A 342 -2.48 -6.44 -9.19
CA VAL A 342 -2.59 -5.27 -8.29
C VAL A 342 -1.20 -4.82 -7.83
N ARG A 343 -0.32 -5.75 -7.44
CA ARG A 343 1.06 -5.44 -7.05
C ARG A 343 1.89 -4.88 -8.20
N GLU A 344 1.76 -5.44 -9.40
CA GLU A 344 2.46 -4.92 -10.59
C GLU A 344 1.97 -3.52 -10.98
N ALA A 345 0.67 -3.25 -10.86
CA ALA A 345 0.12 -1.91 -11.04
C ALA A 345 0.64 -0.95 -9.97
N TRP A 346 0.69 -1.40 -8.71
CA TRP A 346 1.24 -0.64 -7.59
C TRP A 346 2.69 -0.23 -7.80
N GLU A 347 3.54 -1.15 -8.25
CA GLU A 347 4.95 -0.87 -8.54
C GLU A 347 5.12 0.16 -9.65
N ARG A 348 4.29 0.11 -10.69
CA ARG A 348 4.30 1.11 -11.77
C ARG A 348 3.88 2.48 -11.23
N GLU A 349 2.79 2.53 -10.47
CA GLU A 349 2.24 3.78 -9.94
C GLU A 349 3.16 4.41 -8.88
N SER A 350 3.81 3.59 -8.06
CA SER A 350 4.78 4.04 -7.04
C SER A 350 6.03 4.70 -7.64
N ARG A 351 6.40 4.34 -8.88
CA ARG A 351 7.51 4.99 -9.59
C ARG A 351 7.07 6.34 -10.15
N PHE A 352 5.87 6.40 -10.73
CA PHE A 352 5.34 7.62 -11.31
C PHE A 352 3.80 7.61 -11.27
N PRO A 353 3.17 8.40 -10.37
CA PRO A 353 1.75 8.26 -10.04
C PRO A 353 0.83 8.91 -11.08
N LEU A 354 0.79 8.34 -12.27
CA LEU A 354 0.02 8.86 -13.41
C LEU A 354 -1.47 8.80 -13.18
N SER A 355 -2.02 7.63 -12.86
CA SER A 355 -3.46 7.43 -12.73
C SER A 355 -4.03 8.31 -11.61
N VAL A 356 -3.34 8.37 -10.46
CA VAL A 356 -3.73 9.23 -9.34
C VAL A 356 -3.62 10.70 -9.72
N SER A 357 -2.53 11.12 -10.39
CA SER A 357 -2.38 12.53 -10.80
C SER A 357 -3.47 13.00 -11.77
N PHE A 358 -3.93 12.13 -12.67
CA PHE A 358 -5.04 12.44 -13.59
C PHE A 358 -6.36 12.58 -12.83
N ALA A 359 -6.65 11.65 -11.92
CA ALA A 359 -7.84 11.70 -11.08
C ALA A 359 -7.84 12.96 -10.19
N LEU A 360 -6.71 13.26 -9.55
CA LEU A 360 -6.51 14.47 -8.74
C LEU A 360 -6.70 15.74 -9.56
N ARG A 361 -6.12 15.85 -10.76
CA ARG A 361 -6.28 17.03 -11.62
C ARG A 361 -7.76 17.31 -11.91
N ALA A 362 -8.53 16.27 -12.24
CA ALA A 362 -9.97 16.42 -12.46
C ALA A 362 -10.68 16.87 -11.17
N ALA A 363 -10.40 16.22 -10.05
CA ALA A 363 -11.04 16.52 -8.77
C ALA A 363 -10.73 17.94 -8.26
N PHE A 364 -9.48 18.38 -8.34
CA PHE A 364 -9.06 19.72 -7.94
C PHE A 364 -9.73 20.83 -8.73
N ARG A 365 -9.93 20.62 -10.05
CA ARG A 365 -10.69 21.56 -10.87
C ARG A 365 -12.14 21.68 -10.41
N HIS A 366 -12.76 20.57 -10.01
CA HIS A 366 -14.13 20.60 -9.45
C HIS A 366 -14.20 21.24 -8.06
N LEU A 367 -13.09 21.21 -7.31
CA LEU A 367 -12.97 21.79 -5.97
C LEU A 367 -12.37 23.20 -5.97
N HIS A 368 -12.43 23.92 -7.09
CA HIS A 368 -11.98 25.31 -7.23
C HIS A 368 -10.50 25.56 -6.91
N LEU A 369 -9.64 24.56 -7.15
CA LEU A 369 -8.20 24.75 -7.15
C LEU A 369 -7.71 24.99 -8.59
N GLU A 370 -6.74 25.89 -8.70
CA GLU A 370 -6.15 26.30 -9.95
C GLU A 370 -4.89 25.50 -10.23
N THR A 371 -4.70 25.16 -11.51
CA THR A 371 -3.50 24.49 -11.98
C THR A 371 -2.69 25.40 -12.88
N PHE A 372 -1.40 25.53 -12.59
CA PHE A 372 -0.48 26.32 -13.40
C PHE A 372 0.84 25.58 -13.59
N LYS A 373 1.65 26.04 -14.53
CA LYS A 373 2.97 25.47 -14.78
C LYS A 373 4.05 26.45 -14.38
N ALA A 374 5.06 25.97 -13.67
CA ALA A 374 6.21 26.77 -13.25
C ALA A 374 7.51 25.94 -13.32
N GLY A 375 8.65 26.65 -13.34
CA GLY A 375 9.99 26.07 -13.44
C GLY A 375 10.14 25.19 -14.70
N LYS A 376 10.61 23.95 -14.52
CA LYS A 376 10.79 22.94 -15.58
C LYS A 376 9.46 22.36 -16.11
N ASN A 377 8.45 23.19 -16.35
CA ASN A 377 7.12 22.80 -16.86
C ASN A 377 6.34 21.85 -15.92
N ILE A 378 6.60 21.94 -14.62
CA ILE A 378 5.94 21.13 -13.58
C ILE A 378 4.55 21.71 -13.31
N ASN A 379 3.54 20.85 -13.13
CA ASN A 379 2.19 21.28 -12.77
C ASN A 379 2.09 21.50 -11.26
N PHE A 380 1.72 22.72 -10.88
CA PHE A 380 1.43 23.11 -9.51
C PHE A 380 -0.06 23.31 -9.32
N ILE A 381 -0.49 23.15 -8.08
CA ILE A 381 -1.86 23.30 -7.61
C ILE A 381 -1.88 24.32 -6.49
N THR A 382 -2.81 25.26 -6.57
CA THR A 382 -2.98 26.32 -5.59
C THR A 382 -4.46 26.70 -5.49
N SER A 383 -4.86 27.28 -4.37
CA SER A 383 -6.19 27.88 -4.22
C SER A 383 -6.28 29.31 -4.76
N VAL A 384 -5.14 29.91 -5.13
CA VAL A 384 -5.07 31.29 -5.65
C VAL A 384 -4.79 31.27 -7.15
N LYS A 385 -5.64 31.92 -7.92
CA LYS A 385 -5.43 32.08 -9.36
C LYS A 385 -4.23 33.01 -9.61
N PRO A 386 -3.20 32.56 -10.34
CA PRO A 386 -2.09 33.43 -10.70
C PRO A 386 -2.55 34.61 -11.56
N ASP A 387 -2.31 35.83 -11.09
CA ASP A 387 -2.69 37.09 -11.74
C ASP A 387 -1.51 38.07 -11.70
N PRO A 388 -0.62 38.03 -12.70
CA PRO A 388 0.60 38.84 -12.67
C PRO A 388 0.30 40.34 -12.87
N VAL A 389 0.80 41.17 -11.97
CA VAL A 389 0.68 42.64 -12.03
C VAL A 389 1.93 43.29 -12.62
N GLN A 390 1.73 44.38 -13.36
CA GLN A 390 2.82 45.19 -13.88
C GLN A 390 3.43 46.04 -12.75
N PRO A 391 4.75 45.98 -12.52
CA PRO A 391 5.43 46.71 -11.44
C PRO A 391 5.26 48.23 -11.56
N GLU A 392 5.10 48.75 -12.78
CA GLU A 392 4.91 50.18 -13.07
C GLU A 392 3.58 50.74 -12.55
N LYS A 393 2.56 49.89 -12.37
CA LYS A 393 1.21 50.29 -11.93
C LYS A 393 1.00 50.11 -10.43
N THR A 394 2.05 49.74 -9.70
CA THR A 394 1.99 49.44 -8.26
C THR A 394 2.69 50.50 -7.42
N ALA A 395 2.34 50.57 -6.14
CA ALA A 395 3.00 51.47 -5.19
C ALA A 395 4.50 51.19 -5.10
N ALA A 396 5.32 52.22 -4.84
CA ALA A 396 6.78 52.13 -4.88
C ALA A 396 7.35 51.00 -4.00
N HIS A 397 6.81 50.79 -2.80
CA HIS A 397 7.24 49.73 -1.89
C HIS A 397 6.92 48.31 -2.40
N ILE A 398 5.79 48.14 -3.12
CA ILE A 398 5.42 46.85 -3.76
C ILE A 398 6.27 46.60 -5.00
N ARG A 399 6.52 47.66 -5.78
CA ARG A 399 7.32 47.59 -7.00
C ARG A 399 8.71 47.02 -6.74
N VAL A 400 9.39 47.51 -5.71
CA VAL A 400 10.72 47.03 -5.30
C VAL A 400 10.72 45.53 -4.97
N VAL A 401 9.66 45.04 -4.30
CA VAL A 401 9.50 43.62 -3.97
C VAL A 401 9.29 42.78 -5.24
N LEU A 402 8.45 43.25 -6.16
CA LEU A 402 8.17 42.55 -7.42
C LEU A 402 9.40 42.49 -8.34
N GLU A 403 10.16 43.59 -8.42
CA GLU A 403 11.41 43.66 -9.20
C GLU A 403 12.47 42.71 -8.63
N TYR A 404 12.67 42.70 -7.31
CA TYR A 404 13.61 41.78 -6.66
C TYR A 404 13.24 40.30 -6.90
N LEU A 405 11.95 39.94 -6.76
CA LEU A 405 11.48 38.57 -6.99
C LEU A 405 11.48 38.16 -8.47
N ALA A 406 11.45 39.12 -9.40
CA ALA A 406 11.62 38.85 -10.82
C ALA A 406 13.09 38.51 -11.16
N GLU A 407 14.04 39.18 -10.52
CA GLU A 407 15.48 38.90 -10.67
C GLU A 407 15.93 37.65 -9.90
N HIS A 408 15.31 37.37 -8.75
CA HIS A 408 15.67 36.27 -7.86
C HIS A 408 14.45 35.34 -7.61
N PRO A 409 13.98 34.60 -8.63
CA PRO A 409 12.87 33.68 -8.47
C PRO A 409 13.22 32.54 -7.50
N GLY A 410 12.30 32.22 -6.59
CA GLY A 410 12.51 31.15 -5.60
C GLY A 410 13.19 31.62 -4.32
N SER A 411 13.28 32.93 -4.08
CA SER A 411 13.79 33.49 -2.83
C SER A 411 12.83 33.23 -1.66
N THR A 412 13.36 33.01 -0.46
CA THR A 412 12.56 32.92 0.76
C THR A 412 12.22 34.32 1.32
N ARG A 413 11.29 34.39 2.27
CA ARG A 413 10.99 35.65 2.98
C ARG A 413 12.23 36.26 3.66
N ASP A 414 13.09 35.42 4.26
CA ASP A 414 14.32 35.89 4.89
C ASP A 414 15.31 36.46 3.85
N GLN A 415 15.48 35.78 2.71
CA GLN A 415 16.34 36.26 1.62
C GLN A 415 15.83 37.54 0.98
N LEU A 416 14.51 37.70 0.86
CA LEU A 416 13.88 38.93 0.39
C LEU A 416 14.19 40.11 1.33
N VAL A 417 14.10 39.89 2.64
CA VAL A 417 14.42 40.93 3.64
C VAL A 417 15.91 41.27 3.60
N GLU A 418 16.79 40.26 3.55
CA GLU A 418 18.23 40.46 3.47
C GLU A 418 18.66 41.20 2.19
N GLY A 419 18.04 40.88 1.04
CA GLY A 419 18.34 41.52 -0.23
C GLY A 419 17.87 42.97 -0.34
N LEU A 420 16.71 43.29 0.25
CA LEU A 420 16.14 44.65 0.18
C LEU A 420 16.63 45.57 1.31
N ARG A 421 16.93 45.00 2.49
CA ARG A 421 17.34 45.71 3.72
C ARG A 421 18.37 44.87 4.49
N PRO A 422 19.64 44.80 4.01
CA PRO A 422 20.67 44.03 4.68
C PRO A 422 20.95 44.57 6.09
N GLY A 423 21.07 43.67 7.08
CA GLY A 423 21.49 44.01 8.45
C GLY A 423 20.40 44.57 9.38
N VAL A 424 19.13 44.58 8.97
CA VAL A 424 18.03 45.09 9.79
C VAL A 424 17.42 43.98 10.66
N GLU A 425 17.10 44.28 11.92
CA GLU A 425 16.44 43.34 12.83
C GLU A 425 15.05 42.90 12.30
N LYS A 426 14.75 41.60 12.44
CA LYS A 426 13.55 40.96 11.89
C LYS A 426 12.21 41.54 12.37
N ASN A 427 12.21 42.25 13.51
CA ASN A 427 11.01 42.85 14.11
C ASN A 427 10.88 44.36 13.89
N SER A 428 11.81 44.98 13.15
CA SER A 428 11.76 46.41 12.87
C SER A 428 10.56 46.80 11.98
N ASP A 429 10.11 48.05 12.08
CA ASP A 429 9.00 48.55 11.27
C ASP A 429 9.33 48.57 9.76
N ALA A 430 10.61 48.72 9.39
CA ALA A 430 11.08 48.61 8.01
C ALA A 430 10.88 47.22 7.40
N VAL A 431 10.97 46.15 8.20
CA VAL A 431 10.69 44.77 7.76
C VAL A 431 9.18 44.56 7.64
N LYS A 432 8.38 45.13 8.56
CA LYS A 432 6.91 45.06 8.49
C LYS A 432 6.37 45.77 7.25
N GLU A 433 6.95 46.89 6.82
CA GLU A 433 6.56 47.56 5.57
C GLU A 433 6.71 46.66 4.32
N ILE A 434 7.71 45.77 4.31
CA ILE A 434 7.95 44.82 3.21
C ILE A 434 7.03 43.59 3.34
N LEU A 435 6.84 43.08 4.55
CA LEU A 435 6.09 41.84 4.79
C LEU A 435 4.57 42.03 4.80
N ASN A 436 4.06 43.19 5.24
CA ASN A 436 2.62 43.47 5.32
C ASN A 436 1.91 43.35 3.94
N PRO A 437 2.46 43.92 2.85
CA PRO A 437 1.87 43.78 1.52
C PRO A 437 1.93 42.35 0.97
N LEU A 438 2.92 41.53 1.37
CA LEU A 438 3.12 40.18 0.82
C LEU A 438 1.89 39.30 1.00
N ARG A 439 1.22 39.37 2.16
CA ARG A 439 0.01 38.58 2.40
C ARG A 439 -1.07 38.90 1.37
N TRP A 440 -1.31 40.18 1.12
CA TRP A 440 -2.29 40.63 0.13
C TRP A 440 -1.86 40.26 -1.29
N LEU A 441 -0.58 40.42 -1.63
CA LEU A 441 -0.02 40.04 -2.93
C LEU A 441 -0.17 38.54 -3.22
N ILE A 442 0.01 37.70 -2.19
CA ILE A 442 -0.21 36.25 -2.28
C ILE A 442 -1.69 35.93 -2.41
N GLU A 443 -2.57 36.57 -1.61
CA GLU A 443 -4.02 36.33 -1.67
C GLU A 443 -4.63 36.74 -3.02
N LYS A 444 -4.10 37.78 -3.67
CA LYS A 444 -4.53 38.23 -5.01
C LYS A 444 -3.84 37.50 -6.15
N GLY A 445 -2.83 36.67 -5.88
CA GLY A 445 -2.14 35.88 -6.89
C GLY A 445 -1.09 36.66 -7.69
N HIS A 446 -0.68 37.84 -7.22
CA HIS A 446 0.40 38.64 -7.78
C HIS A 446 1.77 38.06 -7.43
N ILE A 447 1.87 37.33 -6.32
CA ILE A 447 3.01 36.51 -5.92
C ILE A 447 2.50 35.10 -5.59
N ILE A 448 3.29 34.09 -5.92
CA ILE A 448 3.03 32.70 -5.59
C ILE A 448 3.98 32.28 -4.48
N GLU A 449 3.43 31.82 -3.36
CA GLU A 449 4.19 31.11 -2.33
C GLU A 449 4.13 29.61 -2.60
N PHE A 450 5.29 28.97 -2.72
CA PHE A 450 5.38 27.51 -2.88
C PHE A 450 5.41 26.79 -1.54
N PHE A 451 5.17 25.48 -1.56
CA PHE A 451 5.16 24.61 -0.38
C PHE A 451 6.45 24.70 0.46
N ASN A 452 7.60 24.99 -0.16
CA ASN A 452 8.91 25.13 0.48
C ASN A 452 9.18 26.55 1.03
N GLY A 453 8.17 27.44 1.04
CA GLY A 453 8.30 28.82 1.55
C GLY A 453 9.02 29.77 0.59
N THR A 454 9.31 29.33 -0.64
CA THR A 454 9.89 30.19 -1.67
C THR A 454 8.81 31.01 -2.38
N LEU A 455 9.18 32.21 -2.83
CA LEU A 455 8.30 33.16 -3.50
C LEU A 455 8.71 33.35 -4.96
N SER A 456 7.74 33.49 -5.85
CA SER A 456 7.97 33.85 -7.25
C SER A 456 6.85 34.72 -7.79
N VAL A 457 7.20 35.62 -8.70
CA VAL A 457 6.22 36.33 -9.52
C VAL A 457 5.67 35.36 -10.58
N PRO A 458 4.34 35.35 -10.85
CA PRO A 458 3.78 34.56 -11.94
C PRO A 458 4.30 35.06 -13.30
N SER A 459 4.75 34.14 -14.14
CA SER A 459 5.12 34.48 -15.52
C SER A 459 3.87 34.88 -16.32
N HIS A 460 3.91 36.01 -17.04
CA HIS A 460 2.91 36.33 -18.07
C HIS A 460 2.95 35.24 -19.15
N ARG A 461 2.00 34.30 -19.12
CA ARG A 461 1.75 33.46 -20.30
C ARG A 461 1.24 34.38 -21.40
N LYS A 462 2.09 34.71 -22.38
CA LYS A 462 1.59 35.07 -23.72
C LYS A 462 0.73 33.90 -24.18
N ARG A 463 -0.60 34.05 -24.13
CA ARG A 463 -1.51 33.12 -24.82
C ARG A 463 -1.05 33.10 -26.28
N ARG A 464 -0.54 31.95 -26.73
CA ARG A 464 -0.34 31.67 -28.15
C ARG A 464 -1.67 31.34 -28.79
#